data_AF-A0A975TDG3-F1
#
_entry.id   AF-A0A975TDG3-F1
#
_cell.length_a   1.000
_cell.length_b   1.000
_cell.length_c   1.000
_cell.angle_alpha   90.00
_cell.angle_beta   90.00
_cell.angle_gamma   90.00
#
_symmetry.space_group_name_H-M   'P 1'
#
loop_
_entity.id
_entity.type
_entity.pdbx_description
1 polymer ?
#
loop_
_entity_poly.entity_id
_entity_poly.type
_entity_poly.pdbx_seq_one_letter_code
_entity_poly.pdbx_strand_id
1 'polypeptide(L)'
;MTEFELIVDSYEQPIERPSEYEIQKKYYSGKKKTHTRKSQLIVLPNGKDIVDIVAGKPGPKSDITLFRETRKEFESTQRFNGDKAYEG
;
A
#
# COMPACT_ATOMS: atom_id res chain seq x y z
N MET A 1 -13.29 13.52 9.97
CA MET A 1 -12.79 13.30 8.59
C MET A 1 -13.68 12.36 7.76
N THR A 2 -14.68 11.70 8.35
CA THR A 2 -15.59 10.73 7.69
C THR A 2 -16.53 11.32 6.64
N GLU A 3 -16.59 12.64 6.54
CA GLU A 3 -17.33 13.36 5.50
C GLU A 3 -16.78 13.06 4.10
N PHE A 4 -15.46 12.91 3.96
CA PHE A 4 -14.81 12.60 2.69
C PHE A 4 -14.70 11.09 2.48
N GLU A 5 -14.89 10.66 1.24
CA GLU A 5 -14.47 9.34 0.78
C GLU A 5 -12.99 9.43 0.39
N LEU A 6 -12.12 8.75 1.12
CA LEU A 6 -10.67 8.83 0.92
C LEU A 6 -10.24 7.92 -0.22
N ILE A 7 -9.29 8.35 -1.04
CA ILE A 7 -8.75 7.53 -2.12
C ILE A 7 -7.56 6.74 -1.57
N VAL A 8 -7.57 5.42 -1.74
CA VAL A 8 -6.45 4.54 -1.41
C VAL A 8 -5.82 3.98 -2.68
N ASP A 9 -4.50 4.09 -2.78
CA ASP A 9 -3.73 3.45 -3.84
C ASP A 9 -2.40 2.94 -3.31
N SER A 10 -1.83 1.95 -3.99
CA SER A 10 -0.54 1.37 -3.62
C SER A 10 0.33 1.12 -4.85
N TYR A 11 1.64 1.23 -4.64
CA TYR A 11 2.61 1.10 -5.71
C TYR A 11 3.85 0.35 -5.24
N GLU A 12 4.52 -0.31 -6.18
CA GLU A 12 5.78 -0.99 -5.96
C GLU A 12 6.93 -0.18 -6.59
N GLN A 13 7.97 0.09 -5.80
CA GLN A 13 9.20 0.74 -6.24
C GLN A 13 10.34 -0.28 -6.28
N PRO A 14 11.07 -0.40 -7.41
CA PRO A 14 12.28 -1.20 -7.48
C PRO A 14 13.31 -0.75 -6.45
N ILE A 15 14.01 -1.71 -5.86
CA ILE A 15 15.17 -1.49 -5.00
C ILE A 15 16.37 -2.26 -5.55
N GLU A 16 17.57 -1.87 -5.12
CA GLU A 16 18.76 -2.69 -5.36
C GLU A 16 18.56 -4.09 -4.78
N ARG A 17 19.05 -5.10 -5.50
CA ARG A 17 19.01 -6.49 -5.06
C ARG A 17 19.81 -6.62 -3.75
N PRO A 18 19.18 -7.00 -2.62
CA PRO A 18 19.90 -7.21 -1.38
C PRO A 18 20.98 -8.30 -1.53
N SER A 19 22.07 -8.21 -0.79
CA SER A 19 23.13 -9.23 -0.81
C SER A 19 22.69 -10.51 -0.07
N GLU A 20 22.03 -10.36 1.08
CA GLU A 20 21.56 -11.48 1.90
C GLU A 20 20.35 -12.20 1.27
N TYR A 21 20.46 -13.51 1.11
CA TYR A 21 19.46 -14.33 0.42
C TYR A 21 18.06 -14.26 1.07
N GLU A 22 17.98 -14.30 2.40
CA GLU A 22 16.70 -14.21 3.10
C GLU A 22 15.99 -12.85 2.86
N ILE A 23 16.77 -11.77 2.77
CA ILE A 23 16.26 -10.45 2.44
C ILE A 23 15.85 -10.38 0.97
N GLN A 24 16.62 -10.95 0.05
CA GLN A 24 16.24 -11.06 -1.37
C GLN A 24 14.86 -11.70 -1.52
N LYS A 25 14.68 -12.90 -0.95
CA LYS A 25 13.42 -13.65 -1.01
C LYS A 25 12.24 -12.83 -0.47
N LYS A 26 12.46 -12.09 0.62
CA LYS A 26 11.44 -11.23 1.25
C LYS A 26 10.95 -10.11 0.32
N TYR A 27 11.84 -9.48 -0.44
CA TYR A 27 11.50 -8.32 -1.27
C TYR A 27 11.26 -8.67 -2.76
N TYR A 28 11.46 -9.91 -3.18
CA TYR A 28 11.29 -10.32 -4.57
C TYR A 28 9.81 -10.38 -5.00
N SER A 29 9.38 -9.43 -5.84
CA SER A 29 8.04 -9.38 -6.41
C SER A 29 7.90 -10.31 -7.62
N GLY A 30 7.08 -11.35 -7.48
CA GLY A 30 6.80 -12.29 -8.56
C GLY A 30 6.08 -11.65 -9.76
N LYS A 31 5.29 -10.60 -9.53
CA LYS A 31 4.57 -9.84 -10.56
C LYS A 31 5.50 -8.92 -11.34
N LYS A 32 6.36 -8.18 -10.64
CA LYS A 32 7.32 -7.23 -11.25
C LYS A 32 8.62 -7.89 -11.71
N LYS A 33 8.87 -9.15 -11.32
CA LYS A 33 10.10 -9.92 -11.61
C LYS A 33 11.38 -9.21 -11.13
N THR A 34 11.28 -8.45 -10.03
CA THR A 34 12.40 -7.72 -9.42
C THR A 34 12.18 -7.53 -7.92
N HIS A 35 13.20 -7.06 -7.20
CA HIS A 35 13.09 -6.71 -5.78
C HIS A 35 12.42 -5.35 -5.65
N THR A 36 11.32 -5.29 -4.91
CA THR A 36 10.54 -4.06 -4.77
C THR A 36 10.17 -3.81 -3.32
N ARG A 37 9.96 -2.54 -2.98
CA ARG A 37 9.22 -2.11 -1.79
C ARG A 37 7.83 -1.68 -2.21
N LYS A 38 6.84 -1.96 -1.37
CA LYS A 38 5.47 -1.48 -1.54
C LYS A 38 5.19 -0.32 -0.61
N SER A 39 4.52 0.69 -1.14
CA SER A 39 4.00 1.82 -0.40
C SER A 39 2.50 1.98 -0.69
N GLN A 40 1.76 2.52 0.27
CA GLN A 40 0.35 2.88 0.14
C GLN A 40 0.17 4.35 0.48
N LEU A 41 -0.67 5.03 -0.27
CA LEU A 41 -1.09 6.40 -0.02
C LEU A 41 -2.60 6.44 0.21
N ILE A 42 -3.02 7.22 1.19
CA ILE A 42 -4.42 7.58 1.39
C ILE A 42 -4.51 9.09 1.25
N VAL A 43 -5.33 9.58 0.32
CA VAL A 43 -5.42 10.99 -0.04
C VAL A 43 -6.85 11.49 -0.03
N LEU A 44 -7.00 12.81 0.13
CA LEU A 44 -8.28 13.47 -0.12
C LEU A 44 -8.61 13.46 -1.62
N PRO A 45 -9.91 13.49 -1.98
CA PRO A 45 -10.35 13.62 -3.37
C PRO A 45 -9.66 14.77 -4.11
N ASN A 46 -9.47 14.59 -5.43
CA ASN A 46 -8.77 15.53 -6.30
C ASN A 46 -7.31 15.81 -5.91
N GLY A 47 -6.68 14.93 -5.12
CA GLY A 47 -5.29 15.09 -4.69
C GLY A 47 -5.06 16.32 -3.81
N LYS A 48 -6.11 16.75 -3.09
CA LYS A 48 -6.08 17.98 -2.28
C LYS A 48 -5.05 17.91 -1.15
N ASP A 49 -4.90 16.75 -0.53
CA ASP A 49 -3.94 16.52 0.55
C ASP A 49 -3.64 15.03 0.73
N ILE A 50 -2.51 14.72 1.36
CA ILE A 50 -2.14 13.37 1.80
C ILE A 50 -2.63 13.19 3.24
N VAL A 51 -3.47 12.19 3.45
CA VAL A 51 -4.04 11.85 4.76
C VAL A 51 -3.14 10.87 5.51
N ASP A 52 -2.64 9.85 4.81
CA ASP A 52 -1.74 8.85 5.39
C ASP A 52 -0.78 8.26 4.34
N ILE A 53 0.37 7.80 4.81
CA ILE A 53 1.37 7.10 4.01
C ILE A 53 1.96 5.92 4.78
N VAL A 54 1.93 4.75 4.14
CA VAL A 54 2.71 3.59 4.57
C VAL A 54 3.79 3.32 3.56
N ALA A 55 5.05 3.38 3.98
CA ALA A 55 6.21 3.16 3.11
C ALA A 55 7.07 1.98 3.58
N GLY A 56 7.79 1.37 2.64
CA GLY A 56 8.87 0.42 2.94
C GLY A 56 8.43 -1.00 3.27
N LYS A 57 7.17 -1.37 3.00
CA LYS A 57 6.72 -2.76 3.14
C LYS A 57 7.36 -3.63 2.05
N PRO A 58 7.48 -4.95 2.25
CA PRO A 58 7.93 -5.86 1.20
C PRO A 58 7.03 -5.77 -0.04
N GLY A 59 7.64 -5.65 -1.22
CA GLY A 59 6.95 -5.60 -2.51
C GLY A 59 5.85 -6.64 -2.72
N PRO A 60 6.07 -7.92 -2.37
CA PRO A 60 5.07 -8.98 -2.54
C PRO A 60 3.83 -8.86 -1.66
N LYS A 61 3.79 -7.93 -0.69
CA LYS A 61 2.64 -7.75 0.19
C LYS A 61 1.41 -7.37 -0.65
N SER A 62 0.28 -8.04 -0.42
CA SER A 62 -0.95 -7.73 -1.15
C SER A 62 -1.58 -6.41 -0.69
N ASP A 63 -2.26 -5.76 -1.63
CA ASP A 63 -2.88 -4.44 -1.44
C ASP A 63 -3.96 -4.51 -0.35
N ILE A 64 -4.82 -5.55 -0.39
CA ILE A 64 -5.82 -5.82 0.65
C ILE A 64 -5.22 -6.00 2.04
N THR A 65 -4.10 -6.72 2.18
CA THR A 65 -3.50 -6.96 3.50
C THR A 65 -2.96 -5.66 4.06
N LEU A 66 -2.30 -4.87 3.22
CA LEU A 66 -1.78 -3.57 3.60
C LEU A 66 -2.91 -2.62 4.00
N PHE A 67 -3.98 -2.58 3.21
CA PHE A 67 -5.14 -1.74 3.50
C PHE A 67 -5.87 -2.14 4.78
N ARG A 68 -6.10 -3.44 5.01
CA ARG A 68 -6.74 -3.95 6.24
C ARG A 68 -5.95 -3.61 7.50
N GLU A 69 -4.63 -3.50 7.42
CA GLU A 69 -3.81 -3.02 8.53
C GLU A 69 -4.05 -1.53 8.76
N THR A 70 -3.92 -0.70 7.71
CA THR A 70 -4.06 0.76 7.81
C THR A 70 -5.46 1.20 8.16
N ARG A 71 -6.51 0.52 7.68
CA ARG A 71 -7.92 0.87 7.92
C ARG A 71 -8.27 0.85 9.41
N LYS A 72 -7.54 0.10 10.23
CA LYS A 72 -7.74 0.02 11.69
C LYS A 72 -7.39 1.32 12.41
N GLU A 73 -6.60 2.18 11.78
CA GLU A 73 -6.21 3.49 12.32
C GLU A 73 -7.27 4.57 12.04
N PHE A 74 -8.29 4.24 11.24
CA PHE A 74 -9.39 5.14 10.91
C PHE A 74 -10.67 4.72 11.64
N GLU A 75 -11.59 5.67 11.77
CA GLU A 75 -12.95 5.42 12.25
C GLU A 75 -13.63 4.32 11.42
N SER A 76 -14.41 3.46 12.06
CA SER A 76 -15.07 2.33 11.40
C SER A 76 -16.04 2.75 10.29
N THR A 77 -16.55 3.98 10.38
CA THR A 77 -17.46 4.63 9.43
C THR A 77 -16.74 5.38 8.30
N GLN A 78 -15.40 5.45 8.32
CA GLN A 78 -14.62 6.07 7.26
C GLN A 78 -14.80 5.29 5.96
N ARG A 79 -15.14 6.02 4.89
CA ARG A 79 -15.31 5.48 3.53
C ARG A 79 -14.00 5.61 2.75
N PHE A 80 -13.74 4.62 1.92
CA PHE A 80 -12.56 4.55 1.07
C PHE A 80 -12.97 4.18 -0.35
N ASN A 81 -12.26 4.74 -1.32
CA ASN A 81 -12.34 4.43 -2.73
C ASN A 81 -10.99 3.88 -3.19
N GLY A 82 -10.98 2.69 -3.79
CA GLY A 82 -9.79 2.03 -4.32
C GLY A 82 -10.18 1.09 -5.44
N ASP A 83 -9.19 0.42 -6.02
CA ASP A 83 -9.46 -0.61 -7.03
C ASP A 83 -10.11 -1.88 -6.42
N LYS A 84 -10.58 -2.80 -7.28
CA LYS A 84 -11.19 -4.06 -6.83
C LYS A 84 -10.25 -4.95 -6.00
N ALA A 85 -8.93 -4.74 -6.05
CA ALA A 85 -8.00 -5.53 -5.26
C ALA A 85 -8.12 -5.22 -3.75
N TYR A 86 -8.85 -4.16 -3.37
CA TYR A 86 -9.16 -3.79 -1.99
C TYR A 86 -10.47 -4.38 -1.44
N GLU A 87 -11.24 -5.15 -2.23
CA GLU A 87 -12.52 -5.77 -1.82
C GLU A 87 -12.42 -7.26 -1.43
N GLY A 88 -11.27 -7.90 -1.68
CA GLY A 88 -11.01 -9.32 -1.37
C GLY A 88 -10.86 -9.63 0.12
#